data_AF-A0A401IBY2-F1
#
_entry.id   AF-A0A401IBY2-F1
#
_cell.length_a   1.000
_cell.length_b   1.000
_cell.length_c   1.000
_cell.angle_alpha   90.00
_cell.angle_beta   90.00
_cell.angle_gamma   90.00
#
_symmetry.space_group_name_H-M   'P 1'
#
loop_
_entity.id
_entity.type
_entity.pdbx_description
1 polymer ?
#
loop_
_entity_poly.entity_id
_entity_poly.type
_entity_poly.pdbx_seq_one_letter_code
_entity_poly.pdbx_strand_id
1 'polypeptide(L)'
;MSDNNLENIVERFNQLETQFNSLVKSLEQGSHPWGMIKASRVTGAMELPKISRIKASETELIDIYHNSPQILSHLAIIVALTPESYQRQTNESIYLEQVSNGNYWIIVTEKNNYWLIPKDNIRINANSIKTVQSLFTCQGYEEIGTRKFSLIKPAKLSLMANGKQWKLEELGILDFSNSRAILSTKDYIEQEEIESQLTQLNQEILKIKNDYQKTINSLQEKQKLLEKKLEIAAKERQQINSKLEQIISVNKALVDHIAKISNEPESKKKVINDVQTSSTTFNWQNLKLVNTLDKHTNSVRCLAISPWKDTQNRQLLASGGFDNIIHVWDLNTGELIAI
;
A
#
# COMPACT_ATOMS: atom_id res chain seq x y z
N MET A 1 68.84 19.19 -17.84
CA MET A 1 68.85 17.81 -17.30
C MET A 1 67.60 17.00 -17.65
N SER A 2 66.58 17.58 -18.31
CA SER A 2 65.36 16.90 -18.75
C SER A 2 65.50 16.11 -20.07
N ASP A 3 66.35 16.58 -20.99
CA ASP A 3 66.35 16.08 -22.37
C ASP A 3 67.01 14.70 -22.51
N ASN A 4 68.00 14.41 -21.64
CA ASN A 4 68.67 13.11 -21.57
C ASN A 4 67.74 11.95 -21.19
N ASN A 5 66.60 12.23 -20.56
CA ASN A 5 65.67 11.20 -20.12
C ASN A 5 64.71 10.81 -21.25
N LEU A 6 64.34 11.77 -22.11
CA LEU A 6 63.54 11.52 -23.31
C LEU A 6 64.33 10.75 -24.37
N GLU A 7 65.58 11.13 -24.62
CA GLU A 7 66.44 10.38 -25.54
C GLU A 7 66.66 8.94 -25.08
N ASN A 8 66.89 8.72 -23.78
CA ASN A 8 67.06 7.38 -23.23
C ASN A 8 65.77 6.53 -23.33
N ILE A 9 64.59 7.13 -23.14
CA ILE A 9 63.30 6.43 -23.34
C ILE A 9 63.12 6.04 -24.81
N VAL A 10 63.43 6.94 -25.74
CA VAL A 10 63.32 6.69 -27.19
C VAL A 10 64.30 5.61 -27.63
N GLU A 11 65.53 5.63 -27.12
CA GLU A 11 66.55 4.62 -27.43
C GLU A 11 66.14 3.23 -26.91
N ARG A 12 65.59 3.17 -25.69
CA ARG A 12 65.07 1.93 -25.10
C ARG A 12 63.83 1.41 -25.84
N PHE A 13 63.01 2.30 -26.38
CA PHE A 13 61.86 1.94 -27.21
C PHE A 13 62.32 1.32 -28.54
N ASN A 14 63.31 1.92 -29.20
CA ASN A 14 63.89 1.38 -30.43
C ASN A 14 64.59 0.02 -30.20
N GLN A 15 65.25 -0.16 -29.05
CA GLN A 15 65.82 -1.46 -28.65
C GLN A 15 64.73 -2.53 -28.45
N LEU A 16 63.60 -2.17 -27.85
CA LEU A 16 62.47 -3.09 -27.68
C LEU A 16 61.83 -3.45 -29.03
N GLU A 17 61.70 -2.49 -29.94
CA GLU A 17 61.12 -2.71 -31.26
C GLU A 17 62.00 -3.61 -32.13
N THR A 18 63.32 -3.46 -32.07
CA THR A 18 64.27 -4.36 -32.76
C THR A 18 64.24 -5.78 -32.19
N GLN A 19 64.16 -5.93 -30.86
CA GLN A 19 64.00 -7.23 -30.22
C GLN A 19 62.67 -7.90 -30.61
N PHE A 20 61.58 -7.15 -30.63
CA PHE A 20 60.27 -7.65 -31.04
C PHE A 20 60.27 -8.11 -32.50
N ASN A 21 60.84 -7.32 -33.40
CA ASN A 21 60.95 -7.68 -34.82
C ASN A 21 61.84 -8.92 -35.04
N SER A 22 62.90 -9.08 -34.24
CA SER A 22 63.74 -10.30 -34.29
C SER A 22 62.98 -11.55 -33.84
N LEU A 23 62.10 -11.40 -32.84
CA LEU A 23 61.21 -12.46 -32.36
C LEU A 23 60.14 -12.83 -33.39
N VAL A 24 59.52 -11.84 -34.04
CA VAL A 24 58.55 -12.05 -35.13
C VAL A 24 59.19 -12.80 -36.29
N LYS A 25 60.40 -12.40 -36.71
CA LYS A 25 61.16 -13.06 -37.77
C LYS A 25 61.55 -14.50 -37.41
N SER A 26 61.87 -14.74 -36.13
CA SER A 26 62.19 -16.09 -35.62
C SER A 26 60.94 -16.99 -35.52
N LEU A 27 59.77 -16.42 -35.25
CA LEU A 27 58.47 -17.09 -35.28
C LEU A 27 58.07 -17.53 -36.71
N GLU A 28 58.35 -16.71 -37.72
CA GLU A 28 58.09 -17.05 -39.14
C GLU A 28 58.99 -18.16 -39.66
N GLN A 29 60.19 -18.29 -39.12
CA GLN A 29 61.20 -19.27 -39.56
C GLN A 29 61.15 -20.59 -38.78
N GLY A 30 60.29 -20.72 -37.77
CA GLY A 30 60.07 -21.97 -37.02
C GLY A 30 61.27 -22.48 -36.22
N SER A 31 62.32 -21.67 -36.04
CA SER A 31 63.54 -22.04 -35.33
C SER A 31 63.68 -21.19 -34.06
N HIS A 32 63.28 -21.76 -32.93
CA HIS A 32 63.40 -21.11 -31.63
C HIS A 32 64.80 -21.36 -31.03
N PRO A 33 65.53 -20.33 -30.58
CA PRO A 33 66.82 -20.51 -29.91
C PRO A 33 66.75 -21.30 -28.58
N TRP A 34 65.55 -21.46 -28.01
CA TRP A 34 65.31 -22.07 -26.69
C TRP A 34 64.30 -23.24 -26.71
N GLY A 35 64.00 -23.82 -27.88
CA GLY A 35 63.19 -25.05 -27.96
C GLY A 35 61.70 -24.93 -27.58
N MET A 36 61.09 -23.74 -27.66
CA MET A 36 59.65 -23.57 -27.38
C MET A 36 58.78 -23.92 -28.59
N ILE A 37 58.24 -25.15 -28.65
CA ILE A 37 57.44 -25.63 -29.82
C ILE A 37 56.02 -25.03 -29.89
N LYS A 38 55.59 -24.20 -28.91
CA LYS A 38 54.21 -23.67 -28.85
C LYS A 38 54.11 -22.24 -28.30
N ALA A 39 54.73 -21.26 -28.95
CA ALA A 39 54.37 -19.86 -28.72
C ALA A 39 53.17 -19.49 -29.60
N SER A 40 52.00 -19.25 -29.00
CA SER A 40 50.80 -18.81 -29.72
C SER A 40 50.86 -17.30 -30.00
N ARG A 41 50.66 -16.92 -31.26
CA ARG A 41 50.66 -15.52 -31.72
C ARG A 41 49.41 -14.81 -31.18
N VAL A 42 49.56 -13.92 -30.20
CA VAL A 42 48.47 -13.02 -29.76
C VAL A 42 48.29 -11.96 -30.84
N THR A 43 47.35 -12.19 -31.77
CA THR A 43 47.12 -11.36 -32.98
C THR A 43 45.98 -10.36 -32.86
N GLY A 44 45.24 -10.38 -31.77
CA GLY A 44 44.16 -9.44 -31.52
C GLY A 44 44.59 -8.44 -30.46
N ALA A 45 44.36 -7.15 -30.70
CA ALA A 45 44.18 -6.22 -29.59
C ALA A 45 43.08 -6.81 -28.71
N MET A 46 43.40 -7.08 -27.45
CA MET A 46 42.48 -7.67 -26.50
C MET A 46 41.34 -6.68 -26.29
N GLU A 47 40.19 -6.91 -26.92
CA GLU A 47 38.96 -6.17 -26.64
C GLU A 47 38.60 -6.48 -25.20
N LEU A 48 39.04 -5.61 -24.28
CA LEU A 48 38.55 -5.62 -22.92
C LEU A 48 37.03 -5.48 -23.02
N PRO A 49 36.25 -6.37 -22.36
CA PRO A 49 34.81 -6.23 -22.36
C PRO A 49 34.46 -4.79 -21.97
N LYS A 50 33.49 -4.17 -22.66
CA LYS A 50 32.95 -2.86 -22.26
C LYS A 50 32.31 -3.01 -20.89
N ILE A 51 33.11 -2.84 -19.84
CA ILE A 51 32.65 -2.89 -18.46
C ILE A 51 31.97 -1.55 -18.17
N SER A 52 30.65 -1.59 -17.99
CA SER A 52 29.89 -0.45 -17.51
C SER A 52 30.20 -0.24 -16.03
N ARG A 53 30.82 0.89 -15.68
CA ARG A 53 31.24 1.20 -14.31
C ARG A 53 30.13 1.93 -13.56
N ILE A 54 29.94 1.60 -12.29
CA ILE A 54 28.97 2.27 -11.42
C ILE A 54 29.69 3.18 -10.42
N LYS A 55 29.16 4.40 -10.27
CA LYS A 55 29.44 5.31 -9.14
C LYS A 55 28.61 4.86 -7.95
N ALA A 56 29.08 3.87 -7.20
CA ALA A 56 28.41 3.44 -5.97
C ALA A 56 29.43 3.08 -4.89
N SER A 57 29.12 3.45 -3.64
CA SER A 57 29.79 2.91 -2.45
C SER A 57 29.36 1.45 -2.19
N GLU A 58 30.08 0.74 -1.31
CA GLU A 58 29.76 -0.65 -0.95
C GLU A 58 28.34 -0.77 -0.37
N THR A 59 27.91 0.20 0.45
CA THR A 59 26.56 0.24 1.03
C THR A 59 25.50 0.54 -0.03
N GLU A 60 25.74 1.52 -0.90
CA GLU A 60 24.84 1.84 -2.01
C GLU A 60 24.66 0.65 -2.97
N LEU A 61 25.72 -0.15 -3.18
CA LEU A 61 25.64 -1.36 -4.00
C LEU A 61 24.70 -2.42 -3.40
N ILE A 62 24.74 -2.58 -2.08
CA ILE A 62 23.83 -3.46 -1.34
C ILE A 62 22.39 -2.94 -1.45
N ASP A 63 22.18 -1.63 -1.25
CA ASP A 63 20.87 -1.00 -1.36
C ASP A 63 20.27 -1.16 -2.76
N ILE A 64 21.07 -0.97 -3.81
CA ILE A 64 20.64 -1.17 -5.20
C ILE A 64 20.30 -2.64 -5.44
N TYR A 65 21.08 -3.58 -4.89
CA TYR A 65 20.81 -5.01 -5.03
C TYR A 65 19.49 -5.42 -4.38
N HIS A 66 19.16 -4.91 -3.20
CA HIS A 66 17.90 -5.22 -2.52
C HIS A 66 16.69 -4.51 -3.17
N ASN A 67 16.85 -3.27 -3.60
CA ASN A 67 15.73 -2.47 -4.14
C ASN A 67 15.46 -2.72 -5.63
N SER A 68 16.49 -2.95 -6.44
CA SER A 68 16.37 -3.01 -7.90
C SER A 68 17.49 -3.87 -8.55
N PRO A 69 17.48 -5.20 -8.33
CA PRO A 69 18.52 -6.10 -8.86
C PRO A 69 18.58 -6.14 -10.39
N GLN A 70 17.50 -5.78 -11.08
CA GLN A 70 17.42 -5.68 -12.54
C GLN A 70 18.41 -4.66 -13.13
N ILE A 71 18.73 -3.61 -12.38
CA ILE A 71 19.71 -2.60 -12.81
C ILE A 71 21.11 -3.22 -12.84
N LEU A 72 21.43 -3.99 -11.80
CA LEU A 72 22.71 -4.68 -11.70
C LEU A 72 22.85 -5.78 -12.74
N SER A 73 21.78 -6.47 -13.12
CA SER A 73 21.83 -7.51 -14.15
C SER A 73 22.32 -6.99 -15.51
N HIS A 74 22.02 -5.73 -15.86
CA HIS A 74 22.45 -5.10 -17.12
C HIS A 74 23.90 -4.62 -17.08
N LEU A 75 24.46 -4.45 -15.87
CA LEU A 75 25.81 -3.94 -15.63
C LEU A 75 26.78 -5.05 -15.21
N ALA A 76 26.25 -6.23 -14.89
CA ALA A 76 26.98 -7.37 -14.36
C ALA A 76 27.74 -8.15 -15.43
N ILE A 77 28.95 -8.58 -15.06
CA ILE A 77 29.67 -9.64 -15.76
C ILE A 77 29.23 -10.97 -15.15
N ILE A 78 28.67 -11.86 -15.96
CA ILE A 78 28.23 -13.17 -15.51
C ILE A 78 29.43 -14.10 -15.36
N VAL A 79 29.61 -14.67 -14.18
CA VAL A 79 30.75 -15.54 -13.87
C VAL A 79 30.36 -16.85 -13.20
N ALA A 80 31.26 -17.83 -13.34
CA ALA A 80 31.17 -19.12 -12.67
C ALA A 80 32.56 -19.57 -12.17
N LEU A 81 32.56 -20.52 -11.25
CA LEU A 81 33.77 -21.19 -10.77
C LEU A 81 34.41 -21.98 -11.90
N THR A 82 35.75 -21.92 -12.01
CA THR A 82 36.47 -22.72 -13.02
C THR A 82 36.41 -24.21 -12.66
N PRO A 83 36.49 -25.13 -13.64
CA PRO A 83 36.48 -26.57 -13.41
C PRO A 83 37.56 -27.05 -12.43
N GLU A 84 38.72 -26.40 -12.40
CA GLU A 84 39.84 -26.69 -11.50
C GLU A 84 39.47 -26.40 -10.04
N SER A 85 38.58 -25.43 -9.81
CA SER A 85 38.13 -25.03 -8.47
C SER A 85 37.10 -26.00 -7.86
N TYR A 86 36.50 -26.90 -8.65
CA TYR A 86 35.54 -27.91 -8.17
C TYR A 86 36.22 -29.13 -7.52
N GLN A 87 37.46 -29.44 -7.87
CA GLN A 87 38.14 -30.68 -7.48
C GLN A 87 38.85 -30.62 -6.11
N ARG A 88 38.48 -29.66 -5.25
CA ARG A 88 39.22 -29.29 -4.03
C ARG A 88 39.78 -30.48 -3.23
N GLN A 89 41.11 -30.51 -3.16
CA GLN A 89 41.83 -30.70 -1.91
C GLN A 89 42.25 -29.30 -1.43
N THR A 90 42.12 -29.05 -0.13
CA THR A 90 42.20 -27.78 0.59
C THR A 90 43.38 -26.85 0.24
N ASN A 91 43.11 -25.52 0.29
CA ASN A 91 44.05 -24.37 0.31
C ASN A 91 44.44 -23.60 -0.97
N GLU A 92 43.84 -23.87 -2.13
CA GLU A 92 44.11 -23.05 -3.32
C GLU A 92 43.13 -21.88 -3.51
N SER A 93 43.66 -20.79 -4.07
CA SER A 93 42.91 -19.56 -4.40
C SER A 93 41.74 -19.89 -5.33
N ILE A 94 40.55 -19.36 -5.04
CA ILE A 94 39.37 -19.58 -5.89
C ILE A 94 39.44 -18.66 -7.11
N TYR A 95 39.26 -19.24 -8.29
CA TYR A 95 39.19 -18.50 -9.54
C TYR A 95 37.79 -18.57 -10.15
N LEU A 96 37.37 -17.44 -10.71
CA LEU A 96 36.12 -17.26 -11.44
C LEU A 96 36.45 -16.89 -12.89
N GLU A 97 35.68 -17.43 -13.83
CA GLU A 97 35.78 -17.10 -15.25
C GLU A 97 34.46 -16.56 -15.80
N GLN A 98 34.55 -15.78 -16.88
CA GLN A 98 33.38 -15.25 -17.56
C GLN A 98 32.67 -16.35 -18.33
N VAL A 99 31.37 -16.50 -18.09
CA VAL A 99 30.53 -17.49 -18.76
C VAL A 99 29.26 -16.85 -19.30
N SER A 100 28.63 -17.48 -20.30
CA SER A 100 27.35 -17.02 -20.84
C SER A 100 26.19 -17.24 -19.86
N ASN A 101 26.27 -18.27 -19.02
CA ASN A 101 25.25 -18.60 -18.03
C ASN A 101 25.88 -19.06 -16.71
N GLY A 102 25.98 -18.14 -15.75
CA GLY A 102 26.53 -18.36 -14.42
C GLY A 102 25.58 -17.88 -13.33
N ASN A 103 25.83 -18.27 -12.09
CA ASN A 103 24.99 -17.94 -10.94
C ASN A 103 25.42 -16.68 -10.20
N TYR A 104 26.55 -16.09 -10.59
CA TYR A 104 27.14 -14.96 -9.91
C TYR A 104 27.40 -13.82 -10.90
N TRP A 105 27.37 -12.61 -10.36
CA TRP A 105 27.54 -11.34 -11.05
C TRP A 105 28.75 -10.62 -10.45
N ILE A 106 29.65 -10.15 -11.31
CA ILE A 106 30.69 -9.21 -10.94
C ILE A 106 30.23 -7.80 -11.31
N ILE A 107 30.20 -6.92 -10.33
CA ILE A 107 29.95 -5.48 -10.49
C ILE A 107 31.27 -4.74 -10.34
N VAL A 108 31.54 -3.82 -11.27
CA VAL A 108 32.77 -3.03 -11.27
C VAL A 108 32.46 -1.59 -10.90
N THR A 109 33.14 -1.10 -9.86
CA THR A 109 33.03 0.29 -9.39
C THR A 109 34.16 1.14 -9.96
N GLU A 110 34.03 2.47 -9.88
CA GLU A 110 34.99 3.42 -10.47
C GLU A 110 36.44 3.26 -9.99
N LYS A 111 36.67 2.69 -8.80
CA LYS A 111 38.01 2.46 -8.25
C LYS A 111 38.67 1.17 -8.75
N ASN A 112 38.16 0.55 -9.82
CA ASN A 112 38.55 -0.78 -10.28
C ASN A 112 38.38 -1.87 -9.21
N ASN A 113 37.44 -1.69 -8.26
CA ASN A 113 37.08 -2.75 -7.34
C ASN A 113 36.04 -3.64 -7.99
N TYR A 114 36.27 -4.96 -7.91
CA TYR A 114 35.39 -5.99 -8.44
C TYR A 114 34.63 -6.62 -7.27
N TRP A 115 33.31 -6.52 -7.31
CA TRP A 115 32.43 -7.06 -6.28
C TRP A 115 31.63 -8.22 -6.84
N LEU A 116 31.70 -9.38 -6.18
CA LEU A 116 30.92 -10.56 -6.49
C LEU A 116 29.61 -10.54 -5.71
N ILE A 117 28.53 -10.71 -6.45
CA ILE A 117 27.16 -10.75 -5.93
C ILE A 117 26.46 -11.97 -6.53
N PRO A 118 25.70 -12.76 -5.76
CA PRO A 118 24.86 -13.82 -6.33
C PRO A 118 23.73 -13.24 -7.18
N LYS A 119 23.24 -14.01 -8.17
CA LYS A 119 21.99 -13.67 -8.85
C LYS A 119 20.84 -13.56 -7.85
N ASP A 120 19.95 -12.59 -8.07
CA ASP A 120 18.76 -12.35 -7.24
C ASP A 120 17.86 -13.59 -7.11
N ASN A 121 17.76 -14.37 -8.19
CA ASN A 121 16.92 -15.56 -8.29
C ASN A 121 17.67 -16.89 -8.14
N ILE A 122 18.91 -16.87 -7.63
CA ILE A 122 19.70 -18.10 -7.44
C ILE A 122 18.96 -19.07 -6.52
N ARG A 123 18.82 -20.31 -6.95
CA ARG A 123 18.25 -21.38 -6.14
C ARG A 123 19.37 -22.11 -5.41
N ILE A 124 19.48 -21.86 -4.12
CA ILE A 124 20.47 -22.53 -3.26
C ILE A 124 19.83 -23.80 -2.69
N ASN A 125 20.31 -24.95 -3.14
CA ASN A 125 19.98 -26.28 -2.65
C ASN A 125 21.19 -26.95 -1.96
N ALA A 126 20.97 -28.12 -1.35
CA ALA A 126 21.98 -28.90 -0.64
C ALA A 126 23.24 -29.24 -1.48
N ASN A 127 23.14 -29.25 -2.81
CA ASN A 127 24.28 -29.51 -3.70
C ASN A 127 25.06 -28.23 -4.02
N SER A 128 24.37 -27.09 -4.15
CA SER A 128 24.96 -25.78 -4.43
C SER A 128 25.45 -25.04 -3.18
N ILE A 129 24.97 -25.39 -1.99
CA ILE A 129 25.38 -24.69 -0.76
C ILE A 129 26.89 -24.79 -0.52
N LYS A 130 27.52 -25.92 -0.89
CA LYS A 130 28.98 -26.09 -0.76
C LYS A 130 29.77 -25.10 -1.63
N THR A 131 29.27 -24.77 -2.82
CA THR A 131 29.90 -23.80 -3.72
C THR A 131 29.58 -22.37 -3.33
N VAL A 132 28.42 -22.11 -2.73
CA VAL A 132 28.10 -20.80 -2.14
C VAL A 132 28.96 -20.57 -0.90
N GLN A 133 29.11 -21.56 -0.01
CA GLN A 133 29.93 -21.49 1.19
C GLN A 133 31.42 -21.25 0.91
N SER A 134 31.91 -21.64 -0.28
CA SER A 134 33.29 -21.34 -0.67
C SER A 134 33.49 -19.89 -1.11
N LEU A 135 32.42 -19.19 -1.51
CA LEU A 135 32.45 -17.80 -1.99
C LEU A 135 31.88 -16.80 -0.97
N PHE A 136 30.96 -17.26 -0.11
CA PHE A 136 30.20 -16.46 0.85
C PHE A 136 30.04 -17.21 2.17
N THR A 137 30.29 -16.53 3.29
CA THR A 137 29.91 -17.00 4.61
C THR A 137 28.38 -16.93 4.75
N CYS A 138 27.75 -18.09 4.86
CA CYS A 138 26.29 -18.22 4.99
C CYS A 138 25.89 -18.25 6.47
N GLN A 139 25.11 -17.28 6.92
CA GLN A 139 24.56 -17.21 8.28
C GLN A 139 23.12 -17.69 8.30
N GLY A 140 22.74 -18.55 9.27
CA GLY A 140 21.35 -18.99 9.48
C GLY A 140 20.77 -19.91 8.41
N TYR A 141 21.60 -20.67 7.69
CA TYR A 141 21.11 -21.58 6.65
C TYR A 141 20.42 -22.81 7.26
N GLU A 142 19.13 -22.97 6.97
CA GLU A 142 18.38 -24.20 7.25
C GLU A 142 18.12 -24.96 5.94
N GLU A 143 18.45 -26.26 5.91
CA GLU A 143 18.29 -27.14 4.74
C GLU A 143 16.83 -27.27 4.27
N ILE A 144 15.88 -26.92 5.14
CA ILE A 144 14.45 -27.04 4.90
C ILE A 144 13.91 -25.71 4.35
N GLY A 145 14.23 -25.45 3.08
CA GLY A 145 13.40 -24.58 2.24
C GLY A 145 13.55 -23.06 2.41
N THR A 146 14.67 -22.55 2.92
CA THR A 146 14.94 -21.10 2.87
C THR A 146 15.18 -20.66 1.42
N ARG A 147 14.15 -20.07 0.80
CA ARG A 147 14.19 -19.58 -0.59
C ARG A 147 14.66 -18.14 -0.73
N LYS A 148 14.81 -17.42 0.38
CA LYS A 148 15.15 -15.99 0.41
C LYS A 148 16.38 -15.78 1.28
N PHE A 149 17.32 -15.00 0.77
CA PHE A 149 18.53 -14.59 1.47
C PHE A 149 18.72 -13.09 1.29
N SER A 150 19.40 -12.47 2.24
CA SER A 150 19.81 -11.07 2.17
C SER A 150 21.33 -11.00 2.00
N LEU A 151 21.78 -10.23 1.02
CA LEU A 151 23.19 -9.91 0.90
C LEU A 151 23.58 -8.90 1.99
N ILE A 152 24.43 -9.30 2.94
CA ILE A 152 24.97 -8.39 3.97
C ILE A 152 26.27 -7.76 3.45
N LYS A 153 27.12 -8.56 2.80
CA LYS A 153 28.41 -8.09 2.29
C LYS A 153 28.73 -8.75 0.94
N PRO A 154 29.06 -7.98 -0.12
CA PRO A 154 29.55 -8.53 -1.38
C PRO A 154 30.96 -9.13 -1.21
N ALA A 155 31.30 -10.15 -2.02
CA ALA A 155 32.64 -10.71 -2.00
C ALA A 155 33.60 -9.84 -2.83
N LYS A 156 34.86 -9.72 -2.42
CA LYS A 156 35.84 -8.89 -3.11
C LYS A 156 36.72 -9.73 -4.04
N LEU A 157 36.92 -9.24 -5.26
CA LEU A 157 37.68 -9.91 -6.30
C LEU A 157 38.83 -9.03 -6.82
N SER A 158 39.88 -9.68 -7.33
CA SER A 158 40.91 -9.06 -8.16
C SER A 158 41.02 -9.71 -9.53
N LEU A 159 41.21 -8.88 -10.56
CA LEU A 159 41.44 -9.34 -11.92
C LEU A 159 42.86 -9.89 -12.05
N MET A 160 42.99 -11.11 -12.58
CA MET A 160 44.29 -11.74 -12.84
C MET A 160 44.96 -11.15 -14.08
N ALA A 161 46.29 -11.28 -14.17
CA ALA A 161 47.08 -10.77 -15.30
C ALA A 161 46.67 -11.34 -16.67
N ASN A 162 45.93 -12.45 -16.70
CA ASN A 162 45.39 -13.05 -17.92
C ASN A 162 44.14 -12.33 -18.47
N GLY A 163 43.57 -11.38 -17.72
CA GLY A 163 42.41 -10.57 -18.13
C GLY A 163 41.08 -11.32 -18.27
N LYS A 164 41.04 -12.62 -17.98
CA LYS A 164 39.86 -13.49 -18.17
C LYS A 164 39.37 -14.13 -16.88
N GLN A 165 40.20 -14.14 -15.84
CA GLN A 165 39.89 -14.75 -14.57
C GLN A 165 39.97 -13.74 -13.43
N TRP A 166 39.10 -13.94 -12.44
CA TRP A 166 39.09 -13.17 -11.20
C TRP A 166 39.44 -14.09 -10.04
N LYS A 167 40.31 -13.60 -9.15
CA LYS A 167 40.69 -14.28 -7.92
C LYS A 167 39.86 -13.72 -6.76
N LEU A 168 39.39 -14.61 -5.89
CA LEU A 168 38.73 -14.24 -4.64
C LEU A 168 39.73 -13.72 -3.60
N GLU A 169 39.54 -12.48 -3.14
CA GLU A 169 40.33 -11.85 -2.09
C GLU A 169 39.63 -11.94 -0.73
N GLU A 170 38.34 -11.59 -0.70
CA GLU A 170 37.53 -11.61 0.53
C GLU A 170 36.20 -12.33 0.28
N LEU A 171 35.79 -13.13 1.26
CA LEU A 171 34.48 -13.78 1.26
C LEU A 171 33.39 -12.74 1.53
N GLY A 172 32.27 -12.87 0.81
CA GLY A 172 31.06 -12.10 1.11
C GLY A 172 30.27 -12.73 2.26
N ILE A 173 29.21 -12.07 2.71
CA ILE A 173 28.32 -12.56 3.77
C ILE A 173 26.89 -12.58 3.24
N LEU A 174 26.27 -13.75 3.30
CA LEU A 174 24.86 -13.96 2.99
C LEU A 174 24.14 -14.39 4.25
N ASP A 175 23.01 -13.74 4.51
CA ASP A 175 22.15 -14.07 5.63
C ASP A 175 20.84 -14.71 5.16
N PHE A 176 20.58 -15.89 5.70
CA PHE A 176 19.39 -16.70 5.45
C PHE A 176 18.42 -16.66 6.63
N SER A 177 18.81 -16.05 7.75
CA SER A 177 17.99 -15.97 8.97
C SER A 177 16.81 -15.03 8.85
N ASN A 178 16.71 -14.25 7.77
CA ASN A 178 15.90 -13.06 7.79
C ASN A 178 14.40 -13.31 7.49
N SER A 179 13.65 -13.49 8.58
CA SER A 179 12.46 -12.68 8.81
C SER A 179 12.75 -11.75 10.01
N ARG A 180 13.18 -10.50 9.75
CA ARG A 180 13.27 -9.28 10.61
C ARG A 180 14.61 -8.75 11.17
N ALA A 181 15.79 -9.26 10.87
CA ALA A 181 17.03 -8.82 11.53
C ALA A 181 18.10 -8.21 10.60
N ILE A 182 17.77 -7.13 9.88
CA ILE A 182 18.81 -6.11 9.56
C ILE A 182 18.17 -4.75 9.83
N LEU A 183 18.17 -4.37 11.10
CA LEU A 183 17.91 -3.00 11.52
C LEU A 183 19.25 -2.28 11.59
N SER A 184 19.48 -1.39 10.64
CA SER A 184 20.53 -0.39 10.76
C SER A 184 20.23 0.48 12.00
N THR A 185 21.25 1.10 12.60
CA THR A 185 21.07 1.95 13.79
C THR A 185 20.14 3.15 13.57
N LYS A 186 19.85 3.51 12.31
CA LYS A 186 18.77 4.45 11.94
C LYS A 186 17.38 3.84 12.09
N ASP A 187 17.22 2.58 11.72
CA ASP A 187 15.95 1.86 11.84
C ASP A 187 15.54 1.66 13.30
N TYR A 188 16.50 1.58 14.25
CA TYR A 188 16.21 1.49 15.68
C TYR A 188 15.55 2.76 16.23
N ILE A 189 16.02 3.93 15.82
CA ILE A 189 15.44 5.22 16.25
C ILE A 189 14.06 5.39 15.62
N GLU A 190 13.91 5.06 14.33
CA GLU A 190 12.60 5.11 13.65
C GLU A 190 11.61 4.09 14.25
N GLN A 191 12.06 2.90 14.67
CA GLN A 191 11.20 1.92 15.33
C GLN A 191 10.74 2.36 16.71
N GLU A 192 11.61 2.93 17.54
CA GLU A 192 11.20 3.46 18.85
C GLU A 192 10.17 4.59 18.71
N GLU A 193 10.33 5.46 17.70
CA GLU A 193 9.41 6.55 17.43
C GLU A 193 8.05 6.01 16.93
N ILE A 194 8.06 5.00 16.07
CA ILE A 194 6.85 4.30 15.62
C ILE A 194 6.15 3.58 16.79
N GLU A 195 6.89 2.91 17.66
CA GLU A 195 6.31 2.23 18.84
C GLU A 195 5.71 3.23 19.84
N SER A 196 6.35 4.38 20.04
CA SER A 196 5.80 5.47 20.84
C SER A 196 4.48 6.00 20.26
N GLN A 197 4.43 6.23 18.95
CA GLN A 197 3.20 6.64 18.28
C GLN A 197 2.10 5.58 18.36
N LEU A 198 2.44 4.30 18.18
CA LEU A 198 1.49 3.20 18.30
C LEU A 198 0.93 3.07 19.72
N THR A 199 1.77 3.25 20.74
CA THR A 199 1.30 3.21 22.14
C THR A 199 0.38 4.38 22.46
N GLN A 200 0.70 5.59 21.99
CA GLN A 200 -0.17 6.75 22.14
C GLN A 200 -1.52 6.55 21.42
N LEU A 201 -1.49 6.09 20.18
CA LEU A 201 -2.70 5.81 19.40
C LEU A 201 -3.58 4.75 20.07
N ASN A 202 -2.98 3.68 20.60
CA ASN A 202 -3.71 2.64 21.31
C ASN A 202 -4.37 3.16 22.59
N GLN A 203 -3.74 4.10 23.31
CA GLN A 203 -4.34 4.76 24.47
C GLN A 203 -5.53 5.64 24.06
N GLU A 204 -5.43 6.37 22.95
CA GLU A 204 -6.54 7.16 22.42
C GLU A 204 -7.72 6.29 21.99
N ILE A 205 -7.46 5.20 21.27
CA ILE A 205 -8.47 4.21 20.89
C ILE A 205 -9.16 3.65 22.13
N LEU A 206 -8.42 3.36 23.21
CA LEU A 206 -8.99 2.84 24.45
C LEU A 206 -9.92 3.86 25.12
N LYS A 207 -9.54 5.14 25.15
CA LYS A 207 -10.40 6.22 25.68
C LYS A 207 -11.69 6.33 24.87
N ILE A 208 -11.56 6.40 23.55
CA ILE A 208 -12.69 6.48 22.61
C ILE A 208 -13.63 5.29 22.80
N LYS A 209 -13.08 4.06 22.89
CA LYS A 209 -13.86 2.84 23.12
C LYS A 209 -14.66 2.90 24.43
N ASN A 210 -14.04 3.40 25.50
CA ASN A 210 -14.72 3.53 26.80
C ASN A 210 -15.86 4.56 26.75
N ASP A 211 -15.68 5.68 26.05
CA ASP A 211 -16.73 6.70 25.93
C ASP A 211 -17.89 6.24 25.04
N TYR A 212 -17.61 5.50 23.97
CA TYR A 212 -18.65 4.81 23.20
C TYR A 212 -19.42 3.82 24.06
N GLN A 213 -18.74 3.03 24.90
CA GLN A 213 -19.40 2.07 25.78
C GLN A 213 -20.34 2.76 26.78
N LYS A 214 -19.91 3.89 27.38
CA LYS A 214 -20.78 4.68 28.27
C LYS A 214 -22.01 5.18 27.53
N THR A 215 -21.84 5.65 26.30
CA THR A 215 -22.94 6.18 25.47
C THR A 215 -23.94 5.08 25.14
N ILE A 216 -23.47 3.90 24.77
CA ILE A 216 -24.31 2.72 24.50
C ILE A 216 -25.12 2.35 25.74
N ASN A 217 -24.48 2.28 26.91
CA ASN A 217 -25.17 1.94 28.16
C ASN A 217 -26.28 2.96 28.49
N SER A 218 -26.00 4.26 28.34
CA SER A 218 -27.01 5.32 28.56
C SER A 218 -28.19 5.22 27.57
N LEU A 219 -27.93 4.91 26.30
CA LEU A 219 -28.98 4.72 25.30
C LEU A 219 -29.85 3.50 25.61
N GLN A 220 -29.25 2.39 26.05
CA GLN A 220 -29.98 1.20 26.47
C GLN A 220 -30.91 1.47 27.66
N GLU A 221 -30.46 2.25 28.64
CA GLU A 221 -31.30 2.65 29.77
C GLU A 221 -32.49 3.52 29.32
N LYS A 222 -32.24 4.49 28.43
CA LYS A 222 -33.30 5.33 27.85
C LYS A 222 -34.30 4.53 27.04
N GLN A 223 -33.84 3.55 26.26
CA GLN A 223 -34.70 2.66 25.50
C GLN A 223 -35.62 1.85 26.43
N LYS A 224 -35.07 1.26 27.48
CA LYS A 224 -35.85 0.50 28.49
C LYS A 224 -36.89 1.38 29.19
N LEU A 225 -36.56 2.63 29.49
CA LEU A 225 -37.51 3.58 30.06
C LEU A 225 -38.65 3.91 29.07
N LEU A 226 -38.32 4.08 27.79
CA LEU A 226 -39.29 4.38 26.75
C LEU A 226 -40.25 3.21 26.51
N GLU A 227 -39.73 1.97 26.49
CA GLU A 227 -40.54 0.75 26.38
C GLU A 227 -41.55 0.64 27.53
N LYS A 228 -41.12 0.90 28.77
CA LYS A 228 -42.02 0.94 29.93
C LYS A 228 -43.12 2.00 29.77
N LYS A 229 -42.78 3.20 29.30
CA LYS A 229 -43.77 4.27 29.05
C LYS A 229 -44.77 3.86 27.98
N LEU A 230 -44.31 3.20 26.93
CA LEU A 230 -45.15 2.71 25.83
C LEU A 230 -46.10 1.61 26.31
N GLU A 231 -45.65 0.72 27.19
CA GLU A 231 -46.49 -0.32 27.79
C GLU A 231 -47.61 0.29 28.66
N ILE A 232 -47.30 1.30 29.47
CA ILE A 232 -48.29 2.02 30.29
C ILE A 232 -49.33 2.69 29.38
N ALA A 233 -48.88 3.42 28.36
CA ALA A 233 -49.77 4.09 27.41
C ALA A 233 -50.66 3.09 26.65
N ALA A 234 -50.15 1.90 26.31
CA ALA A 234 -50.93 0.85 25.68
C ALA A 234 -52.05 0.32 26.60
N LYS A 235 -51.75 0.12 27.90
CA LYS A 235 -52.75 -0.30 28.90
C LYS A 235 -53.84 0.76 29.09
N GLU A 236 -53.46 2.03 29.19
CA GLU A 236 -54.42 3.15 29.27
C GLU A 236 -55.31 3.21 28.03
N ARG A 237 -54.73 3.10 26.84
CA ARG A 237 -55.48 3.06 25.58
C ARG A 237 -56.46 1.89 25.53
N GLN A 238 -56.07 0.70 25.98
CA GLN A 238 -56.95 -0.46 26.05
C GLN A 238 -58.14 -0.20 26.98
N GLN A 239 -57.91 0.42 28.14
CA GLN A 239 -58.98 0.78 29.07
C GLN A 239 -59.92 1.85 28.52
N ILE A 240 -59.41 2.82 27.77
CA ILE A 240 -60.24 3.82 27.08
C ILE A 240 -61.08 3.15 26.00
N ASN A 241 -60.51 2.25 25.21
CA ASN A 241 -61.23 1.53 24.15
C ASN A 241 -62.37 0.68 24.73
N SER A 242 -62.17 -0.03 25.83
CA SER A 242 -63.24 -0.81 26.45
C SER A 242 -64.38 0.07 26.98
N LYS A 243 -64.07 1.24 27.55
CA LYS A 243 -65.08 2.24 27.95
C LYS A 243 -65.83 2.79 26.73
N LEU A 244 -65.13 3.06 25.63
CA LEU A 244 -65.75 3.54 24.39
C LEU A 244 -66.70 2.49 23.79
N GLU A 245 -66.31 1.21 23.77
CA GLU A 245 -67.17 0.12 23.31
C GLU A 245 -68.44 0.00 24.15
N GLN A 246 -68.33 0.16 25.48
CA GLN A 246 -69.50 0.22 26.36
C GLN A 246 -70.42 1.38 25.99
N ILE A 247 -69.88 2.60 25.81
CA ILE A 247 -70.67 3.78 25.42
C ILE A 247 -71.34 3.57 24.06
N ILE A 248 -70.62 3.02 23.07
CA ILE A 248 -71.18 2.73 21.75
C ILE A 248 -72.36 1.75 21.86
N SER A 249 -72.24 0.71 22.69
CA SER A 249 -73.33 -0.25 22.92
C SER A 249 -74.57 0.41 23.54
N VAL A 250 -74.38 1.28 24.53
CA VAL A 250 -75.46 2.04 25.17
C VAL A 250 -76.10 3.02 24.19
N ASN A 251 -75.31 3.74 23.41
CA ASN A 251 -75.82 4.66 22.39
C ASN A 251 -76.60 3.91 21.31
N LYS A 252 -76.15 2.74 20.89
CA LYS A 252 -76.89 1.90 19.94
C LYS A 252 -78.24 1.47 20.51
N ALA A 253 -78.27 1.01 21.77
CA ALA A 253 -79.51 0.68 22.47
C ALA A 253 -80.44 1.90 22.61
N LEU A 254 -79.88 3.08 22.92
CA LEU A 254 -80.63 4.33 23.02
C LEU A 254 -81.24 4.74 21.66
N VAL A 255 -80.48 4.64 20.58
CA VAL A 255 -80.97 4.90 19.21
C VAL A 255 -82.09 3.94 18.85
N ASP A 256 -81.95 2.64 19.16
CA ASP A 256 -82.99 1.64 18.94
C ASP A 256 -84.27 1.95 19.76
N HIS A 257 -84.12 2.44 20.99
CA HIS A 257 -85.24 2.90 21.81
C HIS A 257 -85.90 4.15 21.25
N ILE A 258 -85.13 5.15 20.83
CA ILE A 258 -85.65 6.37 20.20
C ILE A 258 -86.38 6.03 18.90
N ALA A 259 -85.87 5.10 18.09
CA ALA A 259 -86.52 4.65 16.87
C ALA A 259 -87.89 3.99 17.15
N LYS A 260 -88.00 3.22 18.24
CA LYS A 260 -89.28 2.64 18.69
C LYS A 260 -90.26 3.70 19.19
N ILE A 261 -89.78 4.73 19.89
CA ILE A 261 -90.58 5.88 20.34
C ILE A 261 -90.99 6.78 19.15
N SER A 262 -90.16 6.84 18.11
CA SER A 262 -90.37 7.63 16.89
C SER A 262 -91.32 6.98 15.87
N ASN A 263 -92.10 5.98 16.27
CA ASN A 263 -93.29 5.54 15.53
C ASN A 263 -94.48 6.51 15.71
N GLU A 264 -94.21 7.82 15.72
CA GLU A 264 -95.16 8.96 15.63
C GLU A 264 -94.38 10.25 15.21
N PRO A 265 -95.01 11.25 14.56
CA PRO A 265 -94.76 11.64 13.17
C PRO A 265 -93.54 12.55 12.87
N GLU A 266 -93.14 12.52 11.59
CA GLU A 266 -91.94 12.96 10.85
C GLU A 266 -91.24 14.31 11.13
N SER A 267 -91.63 15.11 12.13
CA SER A 267 -91.12 16.48 12.26
C SER A 267 -89.75 16.63 12.96
N LYS A 268 -89.22 15.58 13.61
CA LYS A 268 -87.97 15.65 14.42
C LYS A 268 -86.70 15.06 13.77
N LYS A 269 -86.79 14.50 12.55
CA LYS A 269 -85.64 13.87 11.86
C LYS A 269 -84.54 14.86 11.41
N LYS A 270 -84.84 16.16 11.27
CA LYS A 270 -83.90 17.13 10.69
C LYS A 270 -82.84 17.64 11.68
N VAL A 271 -83.16 17.71 12.98
CA VAL A 271 -82.27 18.34 13.98
C VAL A 271 -81.15 17.41 14.47
N ILE A 272 -81.32 16.09 14.31
CA ILE A 272 -80.37 15.10 14.84
C ILE A 272 -79.16 14.90 13.90
N ASN A 273 -79.32 15.13 12.60
CA ASN A 273 -78.25 14.94 11.62
C ASN A 273 -77.19 16.05 11.62
N ASP A 274 -77.53 17.27 12.05
CA ASP A 274 -76.59 18.40 12.07
C ASP A 274 -75.56 18.33 13.20
N VAL A 275 -75.86 17.64 14.31
CA VAL A 275 -74.94 17.55 15.46
C VAL A 275 -73.91 16.41 15.31
N GLN A 276 -74.17 15.40 14.47
CA GLN A 276 -73.27 14.27 14.31
C GLN A 276 -72.12 14.50 13.30
N THR A 277 -72.20 15.52 12.45
CA THR A 277 -71.21 15.75 11.39
C THR A 277 -70.01 16.61 11.80
N SER A 278 -69.99 17.16 13.02
CA SER A 278 -68.92 18.07 13.48
C SER A 278 -67.66 17.39 14.04
N SER A 279 -67.62 16.04 14.11
CA SER A 279 -66.42 15.32 14.55
C SER A 279 -65.56 14.91 13.35
N THR A 280 -64.82 15.86 12.79
CA THR A 280 -63.89 15.61 11.69
C THR A 280 -62.61 14.96 12.22
N THR A 281 -62.53 13.63 12.20
CA THR A 281 -61.27 12.89 12.29
C THR A 281 -60.48 13.07 10.99
N PHE A 282 -59.30 13.69 11.06
CA PHE A 282 -58.43 13.92 9.91
C PHE A 282 -57.89 12.59 9.37
N ASN A 283 -58.19 12.28 8.11
CA ASN A 283 -57.80 11.03 7.44
C ASN A 283 -56.50 11.21 6.64
N TRP A 284 -55.40 10.66 7.14
CA TRP A 284 -54.04 10.80 6.57
C TRP A 284 -53.82 10.03 5.26
N GLN A 285 -54.80 9.23 4.83
CA GLN A 285 -54.67 8.38 3.64
C GLN A 285 -54.86 9.15 2.33
N ASN A 286 -55.36 10.39 2.38
CA ASN A 286 -55.65 11.21 1.20
C ASN A 286 -54.81 12.49 1.16
N LEU A 287 -53.48 12.37 1.23
CA LEU A 287 -52.58 13.50 1.00
C LEU A 287 -52.53 13.80 -0.51
N LYS A 288 -53.03 14.98 -0.89
CA LYS A 288 -52.94 15.50 -2.26
C LYS A 288 -51.80 16.52 -2.31
N LEU A 289 -50.91 16.38 -3.29
CA LEU A 289 -49.91 17.41 -3.59
C LEU A 289 -50.64 18.72 -3.94
N VAL A 290 -50.37 19.78 -3.17
CA VAL A 290 -51.00 21.08 -3.35
C VAL A 290 -50.19 21.94 -4.31
N ASN A 291 -48.87 22.11 -4.06
CA ASN A 291 -47.98 22.95 -4.84
C ASN A 291 -46.54 22.38 -4.88
N THR A 292 -45.78 22.76 -5.91
CA THR A 292 -44.34 22.46 -6.09
C THR A 292 -43.55 23.76 -6.15
N LEU A 293 -42.50 23.89 -5.33
CA LEU A 293 -41.65 25.08 -5.24
C LEU A 293 -40.29 24.79 -5.92
N ASP A 294 -40.07 25.30 -7.12
CA ASP A 294 -39.04 24.81 -8.06
C ASP A 294 -37.90 25.80 -8.36
N LYS A 295 -37.69 26.81 -7.50
CA LYS A 295 -36.71 27.88 -7.77
C LYS A 295 -35.28 27.59 -7.33
N HIS A 296 -35.06 26.66 -6.41
CA HIS A 296 -33.71 26.31 -6.00
C HIS A 296 -32.94 25.64 -7.14
N THR A 297 -31.74 26.13 -7.44
CA THR A 297 -30.89 25.57 -8.50
C THR A 297 -30.01 24.42 -8.01
N ASN A 298 -30.08 24.09 -6.71
CA ASN A 298 -29.34 23.01 -6.09
C ASN A 298 -30.15 22.39 -4.92
N SER A 299 -29.61 21.34 -4.30
CA SER A 299 -30.30 20.57 -3.26
C SER A 299 -30.72 21.44 -2.07
N VAL A 300 -31.99 21.35 -1.69
CA VAL A 300 -32.56 22.01 -0.49
C VAL A 300 -32.11 21.26 0.76
N ARG A 301 -31.54 21.97 1.73
CA ARG A 301 -30.98 21.39 2.96
C ARG A 301 -31.84 21.62 4.18
N CYS A 302 -32.66 22.67 4.17
CA CYS A 302 -33.54 23.00 5.28
C CYS A 302 -34.84 23.64 4.81
N LEU A 303 -35.89 23.40 5.60
CA LEU A 303 -37.22 23.97 5.45
C LEU A 303 -37.71 24.42 6.83
N ALA A 304 -38.28 25.62 6.93
CA ALA A 304 -38.85 26.15 8.16
C ALA A 304 -40.16 26.88 7.89
N ILE A 305 -41.22 26.50 8.59
CA ILE A 305 -42.55 27.14 8.48
C ILE A 305 -42.70 28.15 9.61
N SER A 306 -43.19 29.36 9.31
CA SER A 306 -43.48 30.36 10.34
C SER A 306 -44.61 29.87 11.24
N PRO A 307 -44.48 29.95 12.59
CA PRO A 307 -45.52 29.49 13.49
C PRO A 307 -46.66 30.51 13.63
N TRP A 308 -46.46 31.75 13.20
CA TRP A 308 -47.50 32.76 13.07
C TRP A 308 -47.68 33.19 11.61
N LYS A 309 -48.85 33.73 11.31
CA LYS A 309 -49.15 34.34 10.01
C LYS A 309 -48.67 35.79 10.01
N ASP A 310 -48.20 36.26 8.87
CA ASP A 310 -47.80 37.65 8.67
C ASP A 310 -49.01 38.60 8.80
N THR A 311 -48.76 39.90 8.90
CA THR A 311 -49.72 41.02 8.90
C THR A 311 -50.74 40.95 7.75
N GLN A 312 -50.42 40.26 6.66
CA GLN A 312 -51.31 40.01 5.52
C GLN A 312 -51.99 38.62 5.56
N ASN A 313 -52.01 37.95 6.71
CA ASN A 313 -52.57 36.59 6.93
C ASN A 313 -51.90 35.47 6.08
N ARG A 314 -50.67 35.71 5.63
CA ARG A 314 -49.86 34.73 4.88
C ARG A 314 -49.13 33.79 5.82
N GLN A 315 -49.08 32.50 5.46
CA GLN A 315 -48.27 31.52 6.18
C GLN A 315 -46.94 31.40 5.43
N LEU A 316 -45.81 31.67 6.08
CA LEU A 316 -44.52 31.74 5.40
C LEU A 316 -43.75 30.42 5.51
N LEU A 317 -43.06 30.06 4.44
CA LEU A 317 -42.07 28.98 4.42
C LEU A 317 -40.73 29.56 3.98
N ALA A 318 -39.66 29.26 4.73
CA ALA A 318 -38.29 29.52 4.31
C ALA A 318 -37.63 28.21 3.86
N SER A 319 -36.93 28.25 2.74
CA SER A 319 -36.13 27.14 2.22
C SER A 319 -34.69 27.57 1.96
N GLY A 320 -33.73 26.83 2.50
CA GLY A 320 -32.29 27.07 2.30
C GLY A 320 -31.65 25.93 1.52
N GLY A 321 -30.92 26.27 0.46
CA GLY A 321 -30.29 25.32 -0.45
C GLY A 321 -28.77 25.46 -0.56
N PHE A 322 -28.16 24.52 -1.26
CA PHE A 322 -26.74 24.58 -1.67
C PHE A 322 -26.46 25.58 -2.79
N ASP A 323 -27.49 26.26 -3.29
CA ASP A 323 -27.39 27.40 -4.20
C ASP A 323 -27.00 28.69 -3.47
N ASN A 324 -26.74 28.62 -2.15
CA ASN A 324 -26.36 29.72 -1.27
C ASN A 324 -27.44 30.81 -1.16
N ILE A 325 -28.69 30.46 -1.44
CA ILE A 325 -29.83 31.38 -1.47
C ILE A 325 -30.92 30.88 -0.51
N ILE A 326 -31.62 31.81 0.14
CA ILE A 326 -32.76 31.51 1.02
C ILE A 326 -34.04 32.03 0.39
N HIS A 327 -34.87 31.13 -0.14
CA HIS A 327 -36.14 31.52 -0.70
C HIS A 327 -37.21 31.59 0.40
N VAL A 328 -38.04 32.64 0.40
CA VAL A 328 -39.21 32.81 1.27
C VAL A 328 -40.46 32.73 0.42
N TRP A 329 -41.37 31.83 0.80
CA TRP A 329 -42.57 31.47 0.06
C TRP A 329 -43.84 31.76 0.84
N ASP A 330 -44.92 32.07 0.14
CA ASP A 330 -46.27 32.00 0.69
C ASP A 330 -46.78 30.57 0.57
N LEU A 331 -47.04 29.90 1.69
CA LEU A 331 -47.55 28.53 1.71
C LEU A 331 -48.98 28.40 1.17
N ASN A 332 -49.77 29.48 1.22
CA ASN A 332 -51.17 29.44 0.77
C ASN A 332 -51.26 29.47 -0.76
N THR A 333 -50.37 30.24 -1.42
CA THR A 333 -50.39 30.44 -2.88
C THR A 333 -49.27 29.66 -3.59
N GLY A 334 -48.19 29.32 -2.91
CA GLY A 334 -46.98 28.73 -3.49
C GLY A 334 -46.06 29.75 -4.18
N GLU A 335 -46.32 31.05 -4.03
CA GLU A 335 -45.55 32.10 -4.69
C GLU A 335 -44.28 32.45 -3.90
N LEU A 336 -43.24 32.86 -4.63
CA LEU A 336 -41.99 33.35 -4.07
C LEU A 336 -42.15 34.83 -3.65
N ILE A 337 -41.86 35.12 -2.38
CA ILE A 337 -41.97 36.46 -1.81
C ILE A 337 -40.61 37.16 -1.75
N ALA A 338 -39.55 36.44 -1.37
CA ALA A 338 -38.20 37.00 -1.22
C ALA A 338 -37.09 35.95 -1.45
N ILE A 339 -35.88 36.43 -1.73
CA ILE A 339 -34.64 35.69 -2.03
C ILE A 339 -33.53 36.21 -1.12
#